data_AF-A0A4Z0PTC8-F1
#
_entry.id   AF-A0A4Z0PTC8-F1
#
_cell.length_a   1.000
_cell.length_b   1.000
_cell.length_c   1.000
_cell.angle_alpha   90.00
_cell.angle_beta   90.00
_cell.angle_gamma   90.00
#
_symmetry.space_group_name_H-M   'P 1'
#
loop_
_entity.id
_entity.type
_entity.pdbx_description
1 polymer ?
#
loop_
_entity_poly.entity_id
_entity_poly.type
_entity_poly.pdbx_seq_one_letter_code
_entity_poly.pdbx_strand_id
1 'polypeptide(L)'
;MTNHWVDIKNANVVMVMGGNAAEAHPVGFRWAMEAKNNNDATLIVVDPRFTRTASVADIYAPIRSGTDITFLSGVLLYLIENNKINAEYVKHYTNASLLVRDDFAFDDGLFSGYDAQKRQYDKSSWNYQFDENGYAKCDETLTHPRCVWNLLKQHVSRYTPDVVENICGTPKADFLKVCEVLASTSAPDRTTTFLYALGWTQHTVGAQNIRTMAMIQLLLGNMGMAGGGVNALRGHSNIQGLTDLGLLSTSLPGYLTLPSEKQADLQTYLATNTPKATLADQVNYWGNYPKFFVSLMKSFYGDAAQKENDWGFAWLPKWDQSYDVIKYFNMMDRGKVTGYFCQGFNPVASFPDKNKVVQSLSKLKYLVVIDPLVTETSTFWQNHGESNDVDPTTIQTEVFRLPSTCFAEEDGSIANSGRWVQSASYTAR
;
A
#
# COMPACT_ATOMS: atom_id res chain seq x y z
N MET A 1 4.13 -1.39 7.96
CA MET A 1 3.68 -2.11 9.16
C MET A 1 3.07 -1.12 10.12
N THR A 2 1.92 -1.48 10.70
CA THR A 2 1.37 -0.75 11.86
C THR A 2 2.17 -1.05 13.13
N ASN A 3 2.72 -2.26 13.22
CA ASN A 3 3.57 -2.73 14.31
C ASN A 3 5.04 -2.81 13.84
N HIS A 4 5.86 -3.67 14.45
CA HIS A 4 7.27 -3.88 14.10
C HIS A 4 7.68 -5.36 14.22
N TRP A 5 8.88 -5.71 13.73
CA TRP A 5 9.31 -7.11 13.56
C TRP A 5 9.23 -7.97 14.84
N VAL A 6 9.83 -7.51 15.93
CA VAL A 6 9.88 -8.27 17.19
C VAL A 6 8.49 -8.50 17.78
N ASP A 7 7.54 -7.58 17.54
CA ASP A 7 6.19 -7.67 18.10
C ASP A 7 5.38 -8.85 17.54
N ILE A 8 5.75 -9.36 16.36
CA ILE A 8 5.12 -10.55 15.75
C ILE A 8 5.12 -11.75 16.72
N LYS A 9 6.14 -11.85 17.59
CA LYS A 9 6.27 -12.94 18.57
C LYS A 9 5.09 -13.03 19.55
N ASN A 10 4.34 -11.94 19.72
CA ASN A 10 3.23 -11.85 20.68
C ASN A 10 1.89 -12.32 20.07
N ALA A 11 1.86 -12.62 18.76
CA ALA A 11 0.65 -13.06 18.07
C ALA A 11 0.17 -14.44 18.56
N ASN A 12 -1.15 -14.68 18.50
CA ASN A 12 -1.73 -16.02 18.70
C ASN A 12 -2.05 -16.71 17.38
N VAL A 13 -2.20 -15.94 16.30
CA VAL A 13 -2.31 -16.43 14.93
C VAL A 13 -1.43 -15.56 14.04
N VAL A 14 -0.57 -16.20 13.26
CA VAL A 14 0.24 -15.53 12.25
C VAL A 14 -0.29 -15.92 10.88
N MET A 15 -0.82 -14.96 10.13
CA MET A 15 -1.37 -15.17 8.79
C MET A 15 -0.39 -14.64 7.74
N VAL A 16 0.22 -15.54 6.97
CA VAL A 16 1.05 -15.20 5.82
C VAL A 16 0.23 -15.42 4.55
N MET A 17 -0.31 -14.35 3.99
CA MET A 17 -1.12 -14.36 2.77
C MET A 17 -0.77 -13.13 1.94
N GLY A 18 -0.59 -13.31 0.63
CA GLY A 18 -0.05 -12.25 -0.23
C GLY A 18 1.42 -11.93 0.05
N GLY A 19 2.17 -12.86 0.65
CA GLY A 19 3.58 -12.74 0.98
C GLY A 19 4.22 -14.11 1.22
N ASN A 20 5.55 -14.16 1.25
CA ASN A 20 6.33 -15.38 1.51
C ASN A 20 7.49 -15.06 2.46
N ALA A 21 7.14 -14.80 3.72
CA ALA A 21 8.04 -14.15 4.68
C ALA A 21 9.30 -14.96 5.01
N ALA A 22 9.25 -16.29 4.99
CA ALA A 22 10.44 -17.12 5.24
C ALA A 22 11.52 -16.97 4.15
N GLU A 23 11.14 -16.54 2.93
CA GLU A 23 12.08 -16.34 1.82
C GLU A 23 12.39 -14.85 1.61
N ALA A 24 11.38 -13.98 1.69
CA ALA A 24 11.52 -12.55 1.44
C ALA A 24 12.03 -11.76 2.66
N HIS A 25 11.78 -12.25 3.87
CA HIS A 25 12.12 -11.58 5.13
C HIS A 25 12.62 -12.55 6.22
N PRO A 26 13.59 -13.44 5.91
CA PRO A 26 13.91 -14.61 6.74
C PRO A 26 14.26 -14.27 8.18
N VAL A 27 15.07 -13.22 8.41
CA VAL A 27 15.47 -12.81 9.76
C VAL A 27 14.30 -12.20 10.54
N GLY A 28 13.44 -11.42 9.88
CA GLY A 28 12.21 -10.91 10.49
C GLY A 28 11.21 -12.03 10.81
N PHE A 29 11.17 -13.07 9.96
CA PHE A 29 10.30 -14.23 10.12
C PHE A 29 10.66 -15.11 11.33
N ARG A 30 11.87 -14.96 11.90
CA ARG A 30 12.20 -15.54 13.21
C ARG A 30 11.10 -15.28 14.23
N TRP A 31 10.55 -14.06 14.27
CA TRP A 31 9.55 -13.70 15.28
C TRP A 31 8.18 -14.34 15.05
N ALA A 32 7.85 -14.72 13.81
CA ALA A 32 6.70 -15.59 13.55
C ALA A 32 6.94 -17.01 14.08
N MET A 33 8.17 -17.52 13.94
CA MET A 33 8.55 -18.82 14.52
C MET A 33 8.62 -18.79 16.04
N GLU A 34 9.04 -17.69 16.66
CA GLU A 34 8.96 -17.51 18.12
C GLU A 34 7.50 -17.50 18.60
N ALA A 35 6.59 -16.83 17.88
CA ALA A 35 5.16 -16.90 18.19
C ALA A 35 4.66 -18.35 18.12
N LYS A 36 4.99 -19.06 17.04
CA LYS A 36 4.57 -20.45 16.85
C LYS A 36 5.13 -21.38 17.92
N ASN A 37 6.44 -21.39 18.10
CA ASN A 37 7.14 -22.39 18.90
C ASN A 37 7.07 -22.10 20.41
N ASN A 38 6.96 -20.82 20.80
CA ASN A 38 7.11 -20.39 22.19
C ASN A 38 5.90 -19.58 22.72
N ASN A 39 4.91 -19.28 21.88
CA ASN A 39 3.65 -18.61 22.27
C ASN A 39 2.42 -19.38 21.75
N ASP A 40 2.60 -20.65 21.36
CA ASP A 40 1.57 -21.57 20.84
C ASP A 40 0.72 -20.98 19.70
N ALA A 41 1.31 -20.08 18.91
CA ALA A 41 0.60 -19.43 17.82
C ALA A 41 0.38 -20.40 16.65
N THR A 42 -0.77 -20.31 15.99
CA THR A 42 -1.01 -21.03 14.73
C THR A 42 -0.45 -20.23 13.55
N LEU A 43 0.45 -20.82 12.77
CA LEU A 43 0.96 -20.25 11.53
C LEU A 43 0.16 -20.76 10.34
N ILE A 44 -0.48 -19.83 9.61
CA ILE A 44 -1.27 -20.11 8.41
C ILE A 44 -0.56 -19.52 7.19
N VAL A 45 -0.51 -20.29 6.11
CA VAL A 45 -0.05 -19.84 4.79
C VAL A 45 -1.16 -20.03 3.76
N VAL A 46 -1.51 -18.95 3.06
CA VAL A 46 -2.43 -18.99 1.92
C VAL A 46 -1.71 -18.44 0.68
N ASP A 47 -1.33 -19.34 -0.22
CA ASP A 47 -0.49 -19.05 -1.40
C ASP A 47 -0.80 -20.03 -2.54
N PRO A 48 -0.75 -19.61 -3.82
CA PRO A 48 -0.87 -20.51 -4.97
C PRO A 48 0.17 -21.64 -5.00
N ARG A 49 1.25 -21.53 -4.23
CA ARG A 49 2.35 -22.49 -4.18
C ARG A 49 2.58 -22.96 -2.75
N PHE A 50 3.02 -24.20 -2.60
CA PHE A 50 3.60 -24.67 -1.35
C PHE A 50 5.04 -24.12 -1.22
N THR A 51 5.22 -23.04 -0.46
CA THR A 51 6.49 -22.31 -0.32
C THR A 51 7.35 -22.82 0.84
N ARG A 52 8.56 -22.26 1.03
CA ARG A 52 9.36 -22.54 2.25
C ARG A 52 8.67 -22.01 3.51
N THR A 53 7.84 -20.98 3.41
CA THR A 53 6.98 -20.56 4.54
C THR A 53 5.92 -21.64 4.83
N ALA A 54 5.28 -22.21 3.79
CA ALA A 54 4.30 -23.28 3.96
C ALA A 54 4.91 -24.54 4.60
N SER A 55 6.19 -24.83 4.33
CA SER A 55 6.92 -25.97 4.93
C SER A 55 6.94 -25.98 6.45
N VAL A 56 6.75 -24.83 7.10
CA VAL A 56 6.73 -24.69 8.57
C VAL A 56 5.38 -24.21 9.10
N ALA A 57 4.36 -24.10 8.24
CA ALA A 57 3.01 -23.70 8.63
C ALA A 57 2.26 -24.87 9.27
N ASP A 58 1.33 -24.54 10.17
CA ASP A 58 0.38 -25.52 10.70
C ASP A 58 -0.76 -25.76 9.70
N ILE A 59 -1.13 -24.72 8.95
CA ILE A 59 -2.17 -24.75 7.93
C ILE A 59 -1.62 -24.17 6.64
N TYR A 60 -1.72 -24.93 5.56
CA TYR A 60 -1.56 -24.44 4.20
C TYR A 60 -2.90 -24.55 3.46
N ALA A 61 -3.33 -23.46 2.82
CA ALA A 61 -4.48 -23.47 1.91
C ALA A 61 -4.08 -22.89 0.54
N PRO A 62 -4.31 -23.61 -0.57
CA PRO A 62 -4.02 -23.08 -1.89
C PRO A 62 -5.03 -21.99 -2.28
N ILE A 63 -4.59 -21.02 -3.08
CA ILE A 63 -5.44 -19.98 -3.67
C ILE A 63 -4.99 -19.68 -5.09
N ARG A 64 -5.93 -19.41 -6.00
CA ARG A 64 -5.61 -18.91 -7.35
C ARG A 64 -5.15 -17.45 -7.31
N SER A 65 -4.04 -17.13 -7.99
CA SER A 65 -3.55 -15.75 -8.10
C SER A 65 -4.64 -14.77 -8.57
N GLY A 66 -4.80 -13.65 -7.87
CA GLY A 66 -5.77 -12.61 -8.23
C GLY A 66 -7.19 -12.84 -7.70
N THR A 67 -7.38 -13.77 -6.76
CA THR A 67 -8.70 -14.08 -6.18
C THR A 67 -8.80 -13.76 -4.68
N ASP A 68 -7.81 -13.04 -4.13
CA ASP A 68 -7.69 -12.74 -2.71
C ASP A 68 -8.91 -11.99 -2.13
N ILE A 69 -9.49 -11.03 -2.85
CA ILE A 69 -10.72 -10.34 -2.41
C ILE A 69 -11.87 -11.30 -2.15
N THR A 70 -12.05 -12.32 -3.00
CA THR A 70 -13.13 -13.30 -2.82
C THR A 70 -12.89 -14.10 -1.54
N PHE A 71 -11.67 -14.61 -1.34
CA PHE A 71 -11.30 -15.32 -0.12
C PHE A 71 -11.53 -14.45 1.13
N LEU A 72 -10.96 -13.24 1.16
CA LEU A 72 -11.02 -12.35 2.32
C LEU A 72 -12.44 -11.83 2.59
N SER A 73 -13.25 -11.60 1.55
CA SER A 73 -14.66 -11.23 1.71
C SER A 73 -15.50 -12.38 2.23
N GLY A 74 -15.16 -13.62 1.88
CA GLY A 74 -15.75 -14.81 2.51
C GLY A 74 -15.40 -14.89 4.00
N VAL A 75 -14.17 -14.53 4.39
CA VAL A 75 -13.81 -14.42 5.82
C VAL A 75 -14.66 -13.36 6.51
N LEU A 76 -14.83 -12.17 5.92
CA LEU A 76 -15.71 -11.13 6.48
C LEU A 76 -17.15 -11.64 6.66
N LEU A 77 -17.70 -12.32 5.65
CA LEU A 77 -19.03 -12.93 5.75
C LEU A 77 -19.11 -13.92 6.91
N TYR A 78 -18.14 -14.85 6.99
CA TYR A 78 -18.08 -15.85 8.06
C TYR A 78 -18.04 -15.21 9.45
N LEU A 79 -17.20 -14.19 9.65
CA LEU A 79 -17.09 -13.50 10.93
C LEU A 79 -18.40 -12.82 11.34
N ILE A 80 -19.07 -12.18 10.37
CA ILE A 80 -20.34 -11.48 10.57
C ILE A 80 -21.45 -12.48 10.92
N GLU A 81 -21.62 -13.54 10.13
CA GLU A 81 -22.72 -14.52 10.31
C GLU A 81 -22.60 -15.28 11.64
N ASN A 82 -21.37 -15.53 12.10
CA ASN A 82 -21.10 -16.26 13.34
C ASN A 82 -20.92 -15.34 14.56
N ASN A 83 -21.12 -14.03 14.39
CA ASN A 83 -20.88 -13.01 15.42
C ASN A 83 -19.48 -13.13 16.06
N LYS A 84 -18.48 -13.45 15.25
CA LYS A 84 -17.07 -13.59 15.62
C LYS A 84 -16.33 -12.28 15.39
N ILE A 85 -16.76 -11.27 16.13
CA ILE A 85 -16.22 -9.91 16.09
C ILE A 85 -15.95 -9.41 17.52
N ASN A 86 -15.06 -8.44 17.66
CA ASN A 86 -14.97 -7.66 18.88
C ASN A 86 -16.00 -6.52 18.80
N ALA A 87 -17.21 -6.77 19.29
CA ALA A 87 -18.36 -5.89 19.08
C ALA A 87 -18.15 -4.46 19.62
N GLU A 88 -17.57 -4.32 20.81
CA GLU A 88 -17.29 -3.01 21.42
C GLU A 88 -16.22 -2.26 20.62
N TYR A 89 -15.16 -2.96 20.18
CA TYR A 89 -14.14 -2.37 19.30
C TYR A 89 -14.77 -1.87 17.99
N VAL A 90 -15.59 -2.71 17.35
CA VAL A 90 -16.26 -2.37 16.09
C VAL A 90 -17.15 -1.15 16.26
N LYS A 91 -17.97 -1.11 17.33
CA LYS A 91 -18.88 -0.01 17.61
C LYS A 91 -18.15 1.32 17.82
N HIS A 92 -17.04 1.31 18.57
CA HIS A 92 -16.41 2.55 19.04
C HIS A 92 -15.22 3.03 18.22
N TYR A 93 -14.46 2.12 17.58
CA TYR A 93 -13.19 2.45 16.92
C TYR A 93 -13.22 2.26 15.41
N THR A 94 -14.37 1.91 14.86
CA THR A 94 -14.61 1.90 13.42
C THR A 94 -15.72 2.88 13.06
N ASN A 95 -15.97 3.05 11.76
CA ASN A 95 -17.08 3.85 11.27
C ASN A 95 -18.38 3.05 11.13
N ALA A 96 -18.51 1.88 11.76
CA ALA A 96 -19.66 0.97 11.64
C ALA A 96 -21.02 1.65 11.84
N SER A 97 -21.10 2.61 12.77
CA SER A 97 -22.30 3.35 13.13
C SER A 97 -22.61 4.55 12.23
N LEU A 98 -21.66 5.02 11.42
CA LEU A 98 -21.88 6.19 10.57
C LEU A 98 -22.88 5.86 9.46
N LEU A 99 -23.75 6.82 9.15
CA LEU A 99 -24.78 6.67 8.12
C LEU A 99 -24.26 7.11 6.75
N VAL A 100 -24.35 6.22 5.77
CA VAL A 100 -23.98 6.49 4.36
C VAL A 100 -25.17 7.07 3.62
N ARG A 101 -24.93 8.04 2.73
CA ARG A 101 -25.98 8.67 1.90
C ARG A 101 -26.89 7.66 1.21
N ASP A 102 -28.15 8.01 1.04
CA ASP A 102 -29.17 7.13 0.44
C ASP A 102 -28.88 6.76 -1.02
N ASP A 103 -28.18 7.63 -1.75
CA ASP A 103 -27.79 7.43 -3.16
C ASP A 103 -26.54 6.55 -3.36
N PHE A 104 -25.94 6.05 -2.27
CA PHE A 104 -24.94 4.99 -2.34
C PHE A 104 -25.61 3.65 -2.68
N ALA A 105 -25.18 3.04 -3.77
CA ALA A 105 -25.67 1.73 -4.19
C ALA A 105 -24.54 0.89 -4.80
N PHE A 106 -24.76 -0.41 -4.86
CA PHE A 106 -23.93 -1.36 -5.55
C PHE A 106 -24.84 -2.38 -6.24
N ASP A 107 -24.68 -2.54 -7.55
CA ASP A 107 -25.46 -3.47 -8.35
C ASP A 107 -24.59 -4.01 -9.50
N ASP A 108 -24.72 -5.30 -9.77
CA ASP A 108 -24.00 -6.04 -10.83
C ASP A 108 -22.51 -5.66 -11.00
N GLY A 109 -21.76 -5.59 -9.90
CA GLY A 109 -20.31 -5.32 -9.94
C GLY A 109 -19.92 -3.85 -10.02
N LEU A 110 -20.89 -2.94 -10.13
CA LEU A 110 -20.66 -1.49 -10.21
C LEU A 110 -21.26 -0.78 -9.00
N PHE A 111 -20.53 0.20 -8.47
CA PHE A 111 -21.06 1.13 -7.49
C PHE A 111 -21.85 2.26 -8.18
N SER A 112 -22.67 2.99 -7.42
CA SER A 112 -23.33 4.19 -7.95
C SER A 112 -22.30 5.24 -8.40
N GLY A 113 -22.64 6.00 -9.44
CA GLY A 113 -21.80 7.05 -10.02
C GLY A 113 -20.82 6.60 -11.12
N TYR A 114 -20.95 5.38 -11.67
CA TYR A 114 -20.07 4.93 -12.75
C TYR A 114 -20.33 5.67 -14.07
N ASP A 115 -19.31 6.36 -14.59
CA ASP A 115 -19.26 6.92 -15.94
C ASP A 115 -18.55 5.91 -16.86
N ALA A 116 -19.33 5.25 -17.73
CA ALA A 116 -18.82 4.22 -18.63
C ALA A 116 -17.86 4.74 -19.70
N GLN A 117 -17.98 6.02 -20.10
CA GLN A 117 -17.09 6.62 -21.10
C GLN A 117 -15.72 6.93 -20.50
N LYS A 118 -15.69 7.49 -19.29
CA LYS A 118 -14.43 7.82 -18.58
C LYS A 118 -13.85 6.62 -17.85
N ARG A 119 -14.65 5.57 -17.63
CA ARG A 119 -14.35 4.42 -16.77
C ARG A 119 -13.90 4.87 -15.38
N GLN A 120 -14.62 5.86 -14.85
CA GLN A 120 -14.37 6.49 -13.56
C GLN A 120 -15.68 6.59 -12.77
N TYR A 121 -15.56 6.75 -11.46
CA TYR A 121 -16.71 6.99 -10.59
C TYR A 121 -16.77 8.45 -10.16
N ASP A 122 -17.95 9.05 -10.30
CA ASP A 122 -18.38 10.13 -9.41
C ASP A 122 -18.61 9.54 -8.02
N LYS A 123 -17.82 10.00 -7.06
CA LYS A 123 -17.81 9.48 -5.68
C LYS A 123 -18.68 10.29 -4.74
N SER A 124 -19.53 11.19 -5.26
CA SER A 124 -20.38 12.07 -4.44
C SER A 124 -21.29 11.28 -3.50
N SER A 125 -21.88 10.17 -3.97
CA SER A 125 -22.71 9.28 -3.15
C SER A 125 -21.92 8.48 -2.11
N TRP A 126 -20.60 8.32 -2.27
CA TRP A 126 -19.75 7.52 -1.39
C TRP A 126 -19.29 8.31 -0.16
N ASN A 127 -20.24 9.01 0.46
CA ASN A 127 -20.00 9.87 1.61
C ASN A 127 -21.03 9.57 2.71
N TYR A 128 -20.76 10.10 3.89
CA TYR A 128 -21.69 10.06 4.99
C TYR A 128 -22.84 11.06 4.78
N GLN A 129 -23.95 10.80 5.44
CA GLN A 129 -24.95 11.81 5.72
C GLN A 129 -24.39 12.76 6.77
N PHE A 130 -24.45 14.06 6.52
CA PHE A 130 -24.00 15.07 7.49
C PHE A 130 -25.19 15.70 8.22
N ASP A 131 -24.99 16.06 9.49
CA ASP A 131 -25.94 16.80 10.31
C ASP A 131 -25.83 18.32 10.05
N GLU A 132 -26.60 19.11 10.80
CA GLU A 132 -26.63 20.57 10.71
C GLU A 132 -25.30 21.25 11.11
N ASN A 133 -24.44 20.54 11.85
CA ASN A 133 -23.11 21.02 12.24
C ASN A 133 -22.01 20.59 11.25
N GLY A 134 -22.36 19.83 10.21
CA GLY A 134 -21.41 19.29 9.24
C GLY A 134 -20.67 18.04 9.72
N TYR A 135 -21.16 17.36 10.76
CA TYR A 135 -20.62 16.09 11.24
C TYR A 135 -21.39 14.89 10.69
N ALA A 136 -20.72 13.75 10.53
CA ALA A 136 -21.35 12.54 10.04
C ALA A 136 -22.41 12.04 11.04
N LYS A 137 -23.62 11.78 10.55
CA LYS A 137 -24.69 11.17 11.34
C LYS A 137 -24.30 9.76 11.76
N CYS A 138 -24.71 9.38 12.96
CA CYS A 138 -24.35 8.13 13.60
C CYS A 138 -25.61 7.43 14.14
N ASP A 139 -25.68 6.11 14.01
CA ASP A 139 -26.58 5.24 14.76
C ASP A 139 -25.77 4.24 15.57
N GLU A 140 -25.63 4.51 16.87
CA GLU A 140 -24.88 3.65 17.80
C GLU A 140 -25.53 2.29 18.05
N THR A 141 -26.82 2.13 17.71
CA THR A 141 -27.52 0.84 17.83
C THR A 141 -27.18 -0.12 16.70
N LEU A 142 -26.56 0.38 15.61
CA LEU A 142 -26.23 -0.36 14.40
C LEU A 142 -27.46 -1.00 13.71
N THR A 143 -28.65 -0.44 13.92
CA THR A 143 -29.92 -0.96 13.35
C THR A 143 -30.35 -0.22 12.09
N HIS A 144 -29.91 1.02 11.90
CA HIS A 144 -30.27 1.84 10.75
C HIS A 144 -29.80 1.17 9.44
N PRO A 145 -30.67 1.04 8.43
CA PRO A 145 -30.32 0.30 7.20
C PRO A 145 -29.14 0.91 6.42
N ARG A 146 -28.87 2.20 6.65
CA ARG A 146 -27.77 2.95 6.02
C ARG A 146 -26.49 3.04 6.87
N CYS A 147 -26.44 2.46 8.06
CA CYS A 147 -25.18 2.43 8.79
C CYS A 147 -24.16 1.57 8.02
N VAL A 148 -22.88 1.93 8.08
CA VAL A 148 -21.79 1.21 7.39
C VAL A 148 -21.83 -0.29 7.72
N TRP A 149 -22.16 -0.66 8.97
CA TRP A 149 -22.30 -2.05 9.38
C TRP A 149 -23.31 -2.82 8.52
N ASN A 150 -24.53 -2.32 8.38
CA ASN A 150 -25.59 -3.02 7.65
C ASN A 150 -25.30 -3.09 6.14
N LEU A 151 -24.70 -2.04 5.57
CA LEU A 151 -24.27 -2.03 4.17
C LEU A 151 -23.11 -3.01 3.92
N LEU A 152 -22.17 -3.13 4.87
CA LEU A 152 -21.09 -4.11 4.78
C LEU A 152 -21.65 -5.54 4.77
N LYS A 153 -22.55 -5.88 5.72
CA LYS A 153 -23.22 -7.19 5.77
C LYS A 153 -23.89 -7.53 4.44
N GLN A 154 -24.64 -6.58 3.88
CA GLN A 154 -25.27 -6.75 2.57
C GLN A 154 -24.24 -6.97 1.46
N HIS A 155 -23.16 -6.17 1.42
CA HIS A 155 -22.16 -6.24 0.37
C HIS A 155 -21.44 -7.60 0.31
N VAL A 156 -21.10 -8.15 1.48
CA VAL A 156 -20.33 -9.41 1.58
C VAL A 156 -21.19 -10.67 1.58
N SER A 157 -22.52 -10.56 1.69
CA SER A 157 -23.47 -11.69 1.68
C SER A 157 -23.31 -12.66 0.50
N ARG A 158 -22.73 -12.20 -0.61
CA ARG A 158 -22.53 -12.98 -1.83
C ARG A 158 -21.29 -13.89 -1.79
N TYR A 159 -20.40 -13.74 -0.81
CA TYR A 159 -19.11 -14.47 -0.77
C TYR A 159 -19.19 -15.73 0.08
N THR A 160 -20.13 -16.62 -0.23
CA THR A 160 -20.30 -17.89 0.47
C THR A 160 -19.07 -18.81 0.30
N PRO A 161 -18.87 -19.83 1.16
CA PRO A 161 -17.81 -20.82 0.98
C PRO A 161 -17.81 -21.47 -0.42
N ASP A 162 -18.98 -21.65 -1.03
CA ASP A 162 -19.15 -22.17 -2.39
C ASP A 162 -18.60 -21.22 -3.46
N VAL A 163 -18.86 -19.92 -3.30
CA VAL A 163 -18.32 -18.88 -4.19
C VAL A 163 -16.80 -18.79 -4.02
N VAL A 164 -16.31 -18.90 -2.79
CA VAL A 164 -14.87 -18.94 -2.50
C VAL A 164 -14.23 -20.15 -3.19
N GLU A 165 -14.77 -21.36 -3.01
CA GLU A 165 -14.21 -22.57 -3.65
C GLU A 165 -14.23 -22.46 -5.18
N ASN A 166 -15.34 -21.99 -5.76
CA ASN A 166 -15.49 -21.86 -7.20
C ASN A 166 -14.50 -20.86 -7.83
N ILE A 167 -14.30 -19.69 -7.20
CA ILE A 167 -13.44 -18.63 -7.77
C ILE A 167 -11.98 -18.84 -7.38
N CYS A 168 -11.72 -19.10 -6.10
CA CYS A 168 -10.36 -19.19 -5.56
C CYS A 168 -9.72 -20.54 -5.84
N GLY A 169 -10.51 -21.60 -6.03
CA GLY A 169 -10.03 -22.98 -6.09
C GLY A 169 -9.58 -23.52 -4.74
N THR A 170 -9.78 -22.78 -3.64
CA THR A 170 -9.49 -23.25 -2.29
C THR A 170 -10.59 -24.24 -1.87
N PRO A 171 -10.26 -25.48 -1.48
CA PRO A 171 -11.25 -26.42 -0.96
C PRO A 171 -12.00 -25.82 0.23
N LYS A 172 -13.33 -25.98 0.28
CA LYS A 172 -14.17 -25.47 1.39
C LYS A 172 -13.64 -25.85 2.76
N ALA A 173 -13.18 -27.10 2.92
CA ALA A 173 -12.63 -27.58 4.18
C ALA A 173 -11.41 -26.78 4.65
N ASP A 174 -10.53 -26.37 3.73
CA ASP A 174 -9.34 -25.60 4.08
C ASP A 174 -9.69 -24.13 4.35
N PHE A 175 -10.62 -23.57 3.57
CA PHE A 175 -11.17 -22.25 3.82
C PHE A 175 -11.83 -22.16 5.21
N LEU A 176 -12.67 -23.13 5.58
CA LEU A 176 -13.34 -23.17 6.88
C LEU A 176 -12.36 -23.27 8.05
N LYS A 177 -11.30 -24.09 7.93
CA LYS A 177 -10.23 -24.13 8.95
C LYS A 177 -9.59 -22.77 9.15
N VAL A 178 -9.28 -22.04 8.07
CA VAL A 178 -8.72 -20.68 8.16
C VAL A 178 -9.71 -19.73 8.84
N CYS A 179 -10.99 -19.78 8.46
CA CYS A 179 -12.05 -18.98 9.07
C CYS A 179 -12.19 -19.24 10.58
N GLU A 180 -12.20 -20.51 11.00
CA GLU A 180 -12.30 -20.91 12.41
C GLU A 180 -11.12 -20.37 13.24
N VAL A 181 -9.89 -20.51 12.73
CA VAL A 181 -8.69 -20.04 13.44
C VAL A 181 -8.67 -18.51 13.54
N LEU A 182 -8.98 -17.79 12.45
CA LEU A 182 -9.06 -16.32 12.47
C LEU A 182 -10.17 -15.85 13.43
N ALA A 183 -11.34 -16.49 13.39
CA ALA A 183 -12.47 -16.20 14.27
C ALA A 183 -12.15 -16.39 15.76
N SER A 184 -11.20 -17.27 16.11
CA SER A 184 -10.73 -17.42 17.49
C SER A 184 -10.07 -16.15 18.04
N THR A 185 -9.66 -15.23 17.18
CA THR A 185 -9.00 -13.96 17.54
C THR A 185 -9.95 -12.77 17.56
N SER A 186 -11.26 -13.01 17.56
CA SER A 186 -12.25 -11.98 17.91
C SER A 186 -12.34 -11.78 19.43
N ALA A 187 -11.76 -12.70 20.22
CA ALA A 187 -11.63 -12.57 21.66
C ALA A 187 -10.62 -11.45 21.98
N PRO A 188 -10.90 -10.57 22.96
CA PRO A 188 -10.08 -9.38 23.22
C PRO A 188 -8.65 -9.68 23.70
N ASP A 189 -8.40 -10.90 24.18
CA ASP A 189 -7.11 -11.40 24.67
C ASP A 189 -6.36 -12.25 23.63
N ARG A 190 -6.87 -12.35 22.40
CA ARG A 190 -6.23 -13.09 21.31
C ARG A 190 -6.09 -12.23 20.07
N THR A 191 -4.96 -12.35 19.37
CA THR A 191 -4.66 -11.53 18.19
C THR A 191 -4.24 -12.35 16.98
N THR A 192 -4.69 -11.91 15.80
CA THR A 192 -4.08 -12.27 14.51
C THR A 192 -3.17 -11.13 14.07
N THR A 193 -1.99 -11.46 13.53
CA THR A 193 -1.19 -10.53 12.73
C THR A 193 -1.08 -11.00 11.29
N PHE A 194 -1.31 -10.08 10.34
CA PHE A 194 -1.16 -10.34 8.91
C PHE A 194 0.21 -9.90 8.41
N LEU A 195 0.94 -10.82 7.81
CA LEU A 195 2.21 -10.58 7.11
C LEU A 195 1.97 -10.70 5.60
N TYR A 196 2.04 -9.57 4.88
CA TYR A 196 1.85 -9.54 3.43
C TYR A 196 2.86 -8.60 2.75
N ALA A 197 3.03 -8.77 1.44
CA ALA A 197 3.82 -7.89 0.59
C ALA A 197 3.25 -7.87 -0.84
N LEU A 198 4.03 -8.33 -1.82
CA LEU A 198 3.75 -8.17 -3.25
C LEU A 198 2.60 -9.03 -3.78
N GLY A 199 2.34 -10.18 -3.14
CA GLY A 199 1.28 -11.10 -3.55
C GLY A 199 -0.11 -10.44 -3.53
N TRP A 200 -0.29 -9.38 -2.74
CA TRP A 200 -1.51 -8.55 -2.76
C TRP A 200 -1.38 -7.24 -3.52
N THR A 201 -0.21 -6.61 -3.58
CA THR A 201 -0.09 -5.25 -4.15
C THR A 201 0.01 -5.23 -5.68
N GLN A 202 0.55 -6.28 -6.30
CA GLN A 202 0.85 -6.30 -7.75
C GLN A 202 -0.34 -6.78 -8.60
N HIS A 203 -1.50 -6.18 -8.37
CA HIS A 203 -2.75 -6.46 -9.09
C HIS A 203 -3.47 -5.17 -9.44
N THR A 204 -4.32 -5.20 -10.46
CA THR A 204 -5.22 -4.07 -10.78
C THR A 204 -6.17 -3.70 -9.64
N VAL A 205 -6.40 -4.64 -8.70
CA VAL A 205 -7.22 -4.47 -7.50
C VAL A 205 -6.40 -4.54 -6.20
N GLY A 206 -5.08 -4.36 -6.26
CA GLY A 206 -4.19 -4.62 -5.12
C GLY A 206 -4.47 -3.78 -3.87
N ALA A 207 -4.90 -2.52 -4.05
CA ALA A 207 -5.35 -1.69 -2.94
C ALA A 207 -6.60 -2.27 -2.24
N GLN A 208 -7.50 -2.90 -3.00
CA GLN A 208 -8.72 -3.50 -2.46
C GLN A 208 -8.43 -4.82 -1.74
N ASN A 209 -7.48 -5.63 -2.20
CA ASN A 209 -6.99 -6.80 -1.44
C ASN A 209 -6.63 -6.41 0.00
N ILE A 210 -5.84 -5.33 0.14
CA ILE A 210 -5.36 -4.84 1.43
C ILE A 210 -6.51 -4.24 2.26
N ARG A 211 -7.45 -3.53 1.61
CA ARG A 211 -8.63 -2.98 2.28
C ARG A 211 -9.46 -4.09 2.93
N THR A 212 -9.72 -5.19 2.22
CA THR A 212 -10.51 -6.31 2.76
C THR A 212 -9.85 -6.93 3.98
N MET A 213 -8.52 -7.14 3.95
CA MET A 213 -7.80 -7.64 5.13
C MET A 213 -7.80 -6.62 6.28
N ALA A 214 -7.62 -5.33 6.00
CA ALA A 214 -7.68 -4.31 7.06
C ALA A 214 -9.06 -4.29 7.74
N MET A 215 -10.14 -4.49 6.98
CA MET A 215 -11.49 -4.63 7.52
C MET A 215 -11.63 -5.85 8.43
N ILE A 216 -11.00 -6.99 8.08
CA ILE A 216 -10.96 -8.17 8.95
C ILE A 216 -10.29 -7.82 10.29
N GLN A 217 -9.13 -7.17 10.27
CA GLN A 217 -8.42 -6.79 11.50
C GLN A 217 -9.21 -5.81 12.37
N LEU A 218 -10.00 -4.92 11.77
CA LEU A 218 -10.92 -4.05 12.50
C LEU A 218 -12.09 -4.82 13.12
N LEU A 219 -12.68 -5.77 12.40
CA LEU A 219 -13.77 -6.62 12.91
C LEU A 219 -13.31 -7.49 14.10
N LEU A 220 -12.07 -7.98 14.03
CA LEU A 220 -11.47 -8.78 15.10
C LEU A 220 -10.95 -7.93 16.27
N GLY A 221 -10.81 -6.61 16.09
CA GLY A 221 -10.25 -5.72 17.13
C GLY A 221 -8.73 -5.84 17.30
N ASN A 222 -8.01 -6.27 16.26
CA ASN A 222 -6.58 -6.57 16.32
C ASN A 222 -5.68 -5.36 16.04
N MET A 223 -6.23 -4.22 15.62
CA MET A 223 -5.44 -3.02 15.31
C MET A 223 -5.04 -2.28 16.58
N GLY A 224 -3.75 -1.97 16.72
CA GLY A 224 -3.19 -1.29 17.90
C GLY A 224 -2.72 -2.24 19.01
N MET A 225 -2.97 -3.55 18.86
CA MET A 225 -2.56 -4.57 19.81
C MET A 225 -1.12 -5.05 19.55
N ALA A 226 -0.40 -5.39 20.61
CA ALA A 226 0.83 -6.18 20.50
C ALA A 226 0.49 -7.58 19.97
N GLY A 227 1.24 -8.08 18.99
CA GLY A 227 0.95 -9.35 18.31
C GLY A 227 -0.19 -9.28 17.28
N GLY A 228 -0.81 -8.10 17.10
CA GLY A 228 -1.88 -7.88 16.14
C GLY A 228 -1.46 -7.11 14.90
N GLY A 229 -2.35 -6.23 14.44
CA GLY A 229 -2.07 -5.23 13.42
C GLY A 229 -1.86 -5.76 12.00
N VAL A 230 -1.40 -4.87 11.15
CA VAL A 230 -1.16 -5.10 9.73
C VAL A 230 0.32 -4.91 9.44
N ASN A 231 1.03 -6.03 9.37
CA ASN A 231 2.46 -6.06 9.05
C ASN A 231 2.65 -6.14 7.53
N ALA A 232 2.38 -5.02 6.87
CA ALA A 232 2.77 -4.77 5.49
C ALA A 232 4.31 -4.74 5.40
N LEU A 233 4.92 -5.82 4.92
CA LEU A 233 6.37 -6.05 4.91
C LEU A 233 6.99 -5.32 3.72
N ARG A 234 7.91 -4.39 4.00
CA ARG A 234 8.54 -3.55 2.97
C ARG A 234 9.66 -4.31 2.27
N GLY A 235 9.91 -3.97 1.00
CA GLY A 235 10.92 -4.59 0.14
C GLY A 235 12.33 -4.07 0.39
N HIS A 236 12.81 -3.16 -0.46
CA HIS A 236 14.13 -2.54 -0.32
C HIS A 236 14.36 -1.96 1.09
N SER A 237 15.62 -1.99 1.53
CA SER A 237 16.07 -1.57 2.86
C SER A 237 15.56 -0.20 3.29
N ASN A 238 15.45 0.76 2.35
CA ASN A 238 15.01 2.12 2.61
C ASN A 238 13.77 2.55 1.79
N ILE A 239 12.97 1.63 1.27
CA ILE A 239 11.74 2.01 0.52
C ILE A 239 10.76 2.79 1.39
N GLN A 240 10.74 2.54 2.69
CA GLN A 240 9.99 3.33 3.66
C GLN A 240 10.51 4.78 3.68
N GLY A 241 11.82 4.99 3.82
CA GLY A 241 12.41 6.32 3.88
C GLY A 241 12.24 7.12 2.58
N LEU A 242 12.43 6.50 1.40
CA LEU A 242 12.17 7.18 0.12
C LEU A 242 10.69 7.56 -0.06
N THR A 243 9.78 6.74 0.49
CA THR A 243 8.35 7.10 0.53
C THR A 243 8.10 8.25 1.51
N ASP A 244 8.71 8.22 2.70
CA ASP A 244 8.60 9.29 3.71
C ASP A 244 9.15 10.63 3.18
N LEU A 245 10.20 10.58 2.36
CA LEU A 245 10.80 11.74 1.70
C LEU A 245 10.07 12.16 0.41
N GLY A 246 9.03 11.44 0.00
CA GLY A 246 8.17 11.86 -1.10
C GLY A 246 8.77 11.68 -2.49
N LEU A 247 9.62 10.67 -2.71
CA LEU A 247 10.19 10.35 -4.03
C LEU A 247 9.16 9.61 -4.91
N LEU A 248 8.02 10.27 -5.13
CA LEU A 248 6.90 9.84 -5.96
C LEU A 248 6.38 11.05 -6.74
N SER A 249 5.76 10.81 -7.91
CA SER A 249 5.47 11.86 -8.91
C SER A 249 4.84 13.15 -8.38
N THR A 250 3.91 13.07 -7.43
CA THR A 250 3.14 14.23 -6.94
C THR A 250 3.37 14.48 -5.44
N SER A 251 4.39 13.86 -4.85
CA SER A 251 4.62 13.88 -3.41
C SER A 251 5.68 14.91 -3.00
N LEU A 252 5.60 15.30 -1.73
CA LEU A 252 6.62 16.06 -1.00
C LEU A 252 6.98 15.29 0.28
N PRO A 253 8.13 15.60 0.92
CA PRO A 253 8.51 15.00 2.20
C PRO A 253 7.42 15.10 3.27
N GLY A 254 7.32 14.09 4.11
CA GLY A 254 6.36 14.03 5.21
C GLY A 254 4.93 13.74 4.77
N TYR A 255 4.74 13.02 3.66
CA TYR A 255 3.44 12.72 3.05
C TYR A 255 2.65 13.98 2.65
N LEU A 256 3.35 15.09 2.41
CA LEU A 256 2.78 16.27 1.79
C LEU A 256 2.60 16.03 0.28
N THR A 257 1.80 16.85 -0.38
CA THR A 257 1.54 16.73 -1.82
C THR A 257 2.05 17.97 -2.55
N LEU A 258 2.66 17.79 -3.71
CA LEU A 258 2.89 18.92 -4.62
C LEU A 258 1.54 19.57 -4.99
N PRO A 259 1.51 20.90 -5.21
CA PRO A 259 0.28 21.55 -5.67
C PRO A 259 -0.13 21.04 -7.05
N SER A 260 -1.43 20.91 -7.29
CA SER A 260 -1.96 20.73 -8.65
C SER A 260 -2.03 22.08 -9.36
N GLU A 261 -2.07 22.07 -10.70
CA GLU A 261 -2.23 23.31 -11.49
C GLU A 261 -3.53 24.07 -11.21
N LYS A 262 -4.54 23.38 -10.66
CA LYS A 262 -5.84 23.97 -10.30
C LYS A 262 -5.80 24.78 -9.01
N GLN A 263 -4.72 24.70 -8.24
CA GLN A 263 -4.53 25.42 -6.99
C GLN A 263 -3.64 26.64 -7.26
N ALA A 264 -4.26 27.73 -7.71
CA ALA A 264 -3.58 28.93 -8.18
C ALA A 264 -2.78 29.65 -7.07
N ASP A 265 -3.22 29.53 -5.82
CA ASP A 265 -2.64 30.21 -4.67
C ASP A 265 -2.43 29.27 -3.46
N LEU A 266 -1.62 29.74 -2.51
CA LEU A 266 -1.29 29.01 -1.29
C LEU A 266 -2.53 28.71 -0.44
N GLN A 267 -3.48 29.64 -0.37
CA GLN A 267 -4.70 29.48 0.44
C GLN A 267 -5.54 28.31 -0.05
N THR A 268 -5.76 28.21 -1.36
CA THR A 268 -6.53 27.14 -2.02
C THR A 268 -5.82 25.80 -1.84
N TYR A 269 -4.50 25.77 -2.01
CA TYR A 269 -3.69 24.57 -1.78
C TYR A 269 -3.81 24.08 -0.33
N LEU A 270 -3.64 24.98 0.65
CA LEU A 270 -3.73 24.62 2.06
C LEU A 270 -5.15 24.19 2.45
N ALA A 271 -6.18 24.90 1.97
CA ALA A 271 -7.58 24.55 2.25
C ALA A 271 -7.97 23.17 1.68
N THR A 272 -7.44 22.81 0.51
CA THR A 272 -7.70 21.50 -0.10
C THR A 272 -7.02 20.36 0.67
N ASN A 273 -5.80 20.58 1.16
CA ASN A 273 -4.99 19.54 1.82
C ASN A 273 -5.15 19.50 3.35
N THR A 274 -5.87 20.47 3.94
CA THR A 274 -6.15 20.50 5.38
C THR A 274 -7.55 19.95 5.62
N PRO A 275 -7.72 18.67 6.00
CA PRO A 275 -9.03 18.08 6.21
C PRO A 275 -9.74 18.74 7.39
N LYS A 276 -11.05 18.93 7.24
CA LYS A 276 -11.93 19.29 8.36
C LYS A 276 -12.33 18.02 9.11
N ALA A 277 -12.50 18.13 10.42
CA ALA A 277 -12.99 17.02 11.22
C ALA A 277 -14.44 16.69 10.80
N THR A 278 -14.74 15.41 10.59
CA THR A 278 -16.08 14.92 10.21
C THR A 278 -16.86 14.37 11.40
N LEU A 279 -16.29 14.42 12.60
CA LEU A 279 -16.93 14.16 13.88
C LEU A 279 -16.37 15.18 14.89
N ALA A 280 -17.13 15.48 15.93
CA ALA A 280 -16.67 16.27 17.06
C ALA A 280 -15.58 15.53 17.86
N ASP A 281 -14.80 16.29 18.63
CA ASP A 281 -13.82 15.79 19.61
C ASP A 281 -12.74 14.86 19.03
N GLN A 282 -12.40 15.05 17.76
CA GLN A 282 -11.35 14.30 17.07
C GLN A 282 -10.03 15.07 17.07
N VAL A 283 -8.92 14.34 17.21
CA VAL A 283 -7.57 14.93 17.11
C VAL A 283 -7.34 15.59 15.75
N ASN A 284 -7.81 14.95 14.66
CA ASN A 284 -7.63 15.38 13.27
C ASN A 284 -6.23 15.99 13.01
N TYR A 285 -5.17 15.20 13.22
CA TYR A 285 -3.80 15.73 13.27
C TYR A 285 -3.36 16.42 11.97
N TRP A 286 -3.92 16.02 10.83
CA TRP A 286 -3.72 16.68 9.53
C TRP A 286 -4.31 18.08 9.44
N GLY A 287 -5.12 18.52 10.42
CA GLY A 287 -5.45 19.94 10.62
C GLY A 287 -4.21 20.83 10.81
N ASN A 288 -3.04 20.24 11.10
CA ASN A 288 -1.75 20.92 11.17
C ASN A 288 -1.00 21.04 9.84
N TYR A 289 -1.56 20.60 8.70
CA TYR A 289 -0.92 20.63 7.38
C TYR A 289 -0.21 21.95 7.04
N PRO A 290 -0.81 23.14 7.30
CA PRO A 290 -0.14 24.42 7.01
C PRO A 290 1.19 24.60 7.74
N LYS A 291 1.29 24.09 8.98
CA LYS A 291 2.53 24.17 9.78
C LYS A 291 3.63 23.37 9.09
N PHE A 292 3.32 22.14 8.71
CA PHE A 292 4.28 21.23 8.05
C PHE A 292 4.74 21.80 6.70
N PHE A 293 3.81 22.33 5.90
CA PHE A 293 4.13 22.89 4.59
C PHE A 293 5.04 24.11 4.69
N VAL A 294 4.73 25.08 5.56
CA VAL A 294 5.56 26.28 5.72
C VAL A 294 6.95 25.91 6.26
N SER A 295 7.04 24.99 7.23
CA SER A 295 8.33 24.49 7.72
C SER A 295 9.16 23.82 6.62
N LEU A 296 8.53 23.04 5.73
CA LEU A 296 9.21 22.46 4.58
C LEU A 296 9.73 23.55 3.63
N MET A 297 8.93 24.57 3.33
CA MET A 297 9.36 25.67 2.46
C MET A 297 10.54 26.45 3.06
N LYS A 298 10.54 26.66 4.39
CA LYS A 298 11.70 27.24 5.09
C LYS A 298 12.94 26.34 5.02
N SER A 299 12.77 25.01 5.08
CA SER A 299 13.88 24.07 4.88
C SER A 299 14.44 24.11 3.46
N PHE A 300 13.60 24.29 2.43
CA PHE A 300 14.04 24.35 1.04
C PHE A 300 14.69 25.68 0.67
N TYR A 301 14.12 26.79 1.13
CA TYR A 301 14.45 28.10 0.58
C TYR A 301 15.02 29.08 1.61
N GLY A 302 15.12 28.70 2.89
CA GLY A 302 15.70 29.55 3.93
C GLY A 302 15.06 30.93 3.95
N ASP A 303 15.89 31.98 3.89
CA ASP A 303 15.46 33.37 3.92
C ASP A 303 14.67 33.81 2.69
N ALA A 304 14.72 33.06 1.58
CA ALA A 304 13.97 33.39 0.37
C ALA A 304 12.48 33.01 0.47
N ALA A 305 12.09 32.10 1.38
CA ALA A 305 10.68 31.82 1.69
C ALA A 305 10.17 32.73 2.81
N GLN A 306 9.35 33.72 2.47
CA GLN A 306 8.76 34.68 3.40
C GLN A 306 7.25 34.75 3.23
N LYS A 307 6.56 35.44 4.15
CA LYS A 307 5.10 35.56 4.08
C LYS A 307 4.66 36.34 2.84
N GLU A 308 5.45 37.33 2.42
CA GLU A 308 5.15 38.25 1.33
C GLU A 308 5.18 37.59 -0.06
N ASN A 309 5.84 36.44 -0.19
CA ASN A 309 5.90 35.65 -1.42
C ASN A 309 5.29 34.25 -1.27
N ASP A 310 4.36 34.08 -0.33
CA ASP A 310 3.67 32.81 -0.05
C ASP A 310 4.65 31.66 0.19
N TRP A 311 5.75 31.94 0.87
CA TRP A 311 6.80 30.99 1.20
C TRP A 311 7.44 30.30 -0.02
N GLY A 312 7.42 30.96 -1.19
CA GLY A 312 7.95 30.37 -2.43
C GLY A 312 7.04 29.32 -3.07
N PHE A 313 5.74 29.27 -2.72
CA PHE A 313 4.77 28.33 -3.27
C PHE A 313 4.76 28.27 -4.81
N ALA A 314 4.99 29.41 -5.47
CA ALA A 314 5.03 29.49 -6.93
C ALA A 314 6.22 28.73 -7.56
N TRP A 315 7.29 28.47 -6.81
CA TRP A 315 8.50 27.79 -7.30
C TRP A 315 8.35 26.27 -7.39
N LEU A 316 7.40 25.69 -6.63
CA LEU A 316 7.11 24.28 -6.72
C LEU A 316 6.43 23.94 -8.05
N PRO A 317 6.83 22.84 -8.72
CA PRO A 317 6.15 22.38 -9.93
C PRO A 317 4.71 22.00 -9.59
N LYS A 318 3.79 22.41 -10.46
CA LYS A 318 2.37 22.10 -10.36
C LYS A 318 2.00 21.03 -11.36
N TRP A 319 1.34 19.97 -10.90
CA TRP A 319 0.99 18.84 -11.76
C TRP A 319 -0.43 18.98 -12.34
N ASP A 320 -0.58 18.58 -13.60
CA ASP A 320 -1.85 18.38 -14.31
C ASP A 320 -2.38 16.95 -14.09
N GLN A 321 -1.45 15.99 -13.93
CA GLN A 321 -1.72 14.58 -13.68
C GLN A 321 -0.55 13.92 -12.95
N SER A 322 -0.76 12.71 -12.43
CA SER A 322 0.34 11.85 -11.97
C SER A 322 1.10 11.27 -13.17
N TYR A 323 2.42 11.28 -13.10
CA TYR A 323 3.34 10.72 -14.09
C TYR A 323 3.94 9.41 -13.56
N ASP A 324 3.07 8.40 -13.39
CA ASP A 324 3.50 7.05 -13.02
C ASP A 324 4.37 6.42 -14.11
N VAL A 325 5.17 5.42 -13.72
CA VAL A 325 6.19 4.84 -14.59
C VAL A 325 5.63 4.23 -15.89
N ILE A 326 4.43 3.64 -15.85
CA ILE A 326 3.80 3.06 -17.04
C ILE A 326 3.39 4.18 -18.01
N LYS A 327 2.78 5.24 -17.50
CA LYS A 327 2.45 6.43 -18.29
C LYS A 327 3.71 7.11 -18.85
N TYR A 328 4.75 7.26 -18.02
CA TYR A 328 5.98 7.92 -18.41
C TYR A 328 6.73 7.12 -19.50
N PHE A 329 6.76 5.80 -19.42
CA PHE A 329 7.31 4.95 -20.47
C PHE A 329 6.44 4.94 -21.73
N ASN A 330 5.12 5.11 -21.63
CA ASN A 330 4.28 5.36 -22.81
C ASN A 330 4.61 6.69 -23.49
N MET A 331 4.92 7.74 -22.71
CA MET A 331 5.39 9.02 -23.25
C MET A 331 6.77 8.88 -23.90
N MET A 332 7.69 8.13 -23.28
CA MET A 332 9.02 7.83 -23.81
C MET A 332 8.95 7.08 -25.14
N ASP A 333 8.10 6.05 -25.22
CA ASP A 333 7.82 5.31 -26.45
C ASP A 333 7.28 6.21 -27.58
N ARG A 334 6.59 7.30 -27.22
CA ARG A 334 6.08 8.31 -28.17
C ARG A 334 7.07 9.45 -28.44
N GLY A 335 8.33 9.32 -28.01
CA GLY A 335 9.38 10.32 -28.23
C GLY A 335 9.19 11.62 -27.44
N LYS A 336 8.41 11.60 -26.36
CA LYS A 336 8.13 12.79 -25.52
C LYS A 336 9.07 12.91 -24.30
N VAL A 337 10.03 12.02 -24.16
CA VAL A 337 11.01 12.03 -23.06
C VAL A 337 12.41 12.10 -23.68
N THR A 338 13.13 13.17 -23.36
CA THR A 338 14.47 13.43 -23.90
C THR A 338 15.54 12.68 -23.13
N GLY A 339 15.46 12.69 -21.80
CA GLY A 339 16.45 12.09 -20.93
C GLY A 339 15.84 11.38 -19.73
N TYR A 340 16.59 10.46 -19.15
CA TYR A 340 16.14 9.69 -17.99
C TYR A 340 17.29 9.44 -17.01
N PHE A 341 16.96 9.42 -15.72
CA PHE A 341 17.90 9.08 -14.64
C PHE A 341 17.47 7.77 -13.99
N CYS A 342 18.42 6.86 -13.81
CA CYS A 342 18.27 5.60 -13.09
C CYS A 342 19.31 5.57 -11.96
N GLN A 343 18.91 6.03 -10.77
CA GLN A 343 19.74 5.98 -9.58
C GLN A 343 19.34 4.77 -8.73
N GLY A 344 20.21 3.76 -8.63
CA GLY A 344 19.96 2.55 -7.85
C GLY A 344 18.67 1.80 -8.23
N PHE A 345 18.23 1.92 -9.48
CA PHE A 345 17.01 1.30 -10.00
C PHE A 345 17.26 0.73 -11.40
N ASN A 346 16.86 -0.52 -11.63
CA ASN A 346 17.11 -1.25 -12.87
C ASN A 346 15.78 -1.55 -13.61
N PRO A 347 15.24 -0.60 -14.40
CA PRO A 347 13.95 -0.78 -15.07
C PRO A 347 13.93 -1.90 -16.11
N VAL A 348 15.04 -2.17 -16.83
CA VAL A 348 15.09 -3.28 -17.82
C VAL A 348 14.77 -4.63 -17.18
N ALA A 349 15.20 -4.85 -15.94
CA ALA A 349 14.91 -6.08 -15.22
C ALA A 349 13.59 -6.05 -14.43
N SER A 350 13.18 -4.89 -13.93
CA SER A 350 12.11 -4.79 -12.93
C SER A 350 10.75 -4.32 -13.45
N PHE A 351 10.71 -3.63 -14.60
CA PHE A 351 9.45 -3.16 -15.19
C PHE A 351 8.75 -4.26 -16.01
N PRO A 352 7.41 -4.21 -16.11
CA PRO A 352 6.67 -5.14 -16.97
C PRO A 352 7.00 -4.89 -18.44
N ASP A 353 6.91 -5.95 -19.25
CA ASP A 353 7.16 -5.91 -20.71
C ASP A 353 8.55 -5.34 -21.07
N LYS A 354 9.58 -6.12 -20.72
CA LYS A 354 11.00 -5.78 -20.94
C LYS A 354 11.31 -5.35 -22.37
N ASN A 355 10.70 -5.98 -23.38
CA ASN A 355 10.97 -5.65 -24.79
C ASN A 355 10.50 -4.23 -25.11
N LYS A 356 9.30 -3.85 -24.64
CA LYS A 356 8.81 -2.49 -24.76
C LYS A 356 9.63 -1.49 -23.93
N VAL A 357 10.11 -1.89 -22.76
CA VAL A 357 11.01 -1.06 -21.92
C VAL A 357 12.29 -0.72 -22.69
N VAL A 358 12.97 -1.72 -23.27
CA VAL A 358 14.20 -1.52 -24.08
C VAL A 358 13.91 -0.66 -25.32
N GLN A 359 12.80 -0.91 -26.02
CA GLN A 359 12.38 -0.09 -27.15
C GLN A 359 12.16 1.38 -26.75
N SER A 360 11.55 1.62 -25.58
CA SER A 360 11.30 2.97 -25.08
C SER A 360 12.61 3.67 -24.73
N LEU A 361 13.50 3.00 -24.00
CA LEU A 361 14.82 3.53 -23.63
C LEU A 361 15.66 3.88 -24.88
N SER A 362 15.54 3.10 -25.96
CA SER A 362 16.25 3.34 -27.22
C SER A 362 15.85 4.64 -27.93
N LYS A 363 14.74 5.28 -27.50
CA LYS A 363 14.25 6.56 -28.03
C LYS A 363 14.75 7.76 -27.23
N LEU A 364 15.41 7.55 -26.09
CA LEU A 364 16.04 8.61 -25.32
C LEU A 364 17.19 9.24 -26.09
N LYS A 365 17.44 10.52 -25.83
CA LYS A 365 18.67 11.21 -26.25
C LYS A 365 19.81 10.91 -25.30
N TYR A 366 19.54 10.95 -23.99
CA TYR A 366 20.52 10.56 -22.98
C TYR A 366 19.93 9.73 -21.84
N LEU A 367 20.75 8.87 -21.25
CA LEU A 367 20.44 8.09 -20.06
C LEU A 367 21.59 8.24 -19.07
N VAL A 368 21.27 8.58 -17.83
CA VAL A 368 22.25 8.60 -16.73
C VAL A 368 21.93 7.48 -15.76
N VAL A 369 22.87 6.57 -15.58
CA VAL A 369 22.80 5.48 -14.60
C VAL A 369 23.80 5.76 -13.48
N ILE A 370 23.32 5.77 -12.24
CA ILE A 370 24.15 5.93 -11.03
C ILE A 370 23.92 4.69 -10.18
N ASP A 371 24.94 3.84 -10.10
CA ASP A 371 24.84 2.53 -9.44
C ASP A 371 26.24 2.05 -8.98
N PRO A 372 26.36 1.33 -7.85
CA PRO A 372 27.63 0.70 -7.47
C PRO A 372 27.99 -0.52 -8.35
N LEU A 373 27.07 -1.01 -9.17
CA LEU A 373 27.23 -2.20 -10.00
C LEU A 373 26.92 -1.95 -11.48
N VAL A 374 27.29 -2.92 -12.30
CA VAL A 374 26.79 -3.03 -13.67
C VAL A 374 25.33 -3.49 -13.61
N THR A 375 24.46 -2.87 -14.41
CA THR A 375 23.04 -3.21 -14.52
C THR A 375 22.63 -3.40 -15.98
N GLU A 376 21.61 -4.23 -16.23
CA GLU A 376 21.03 -4.43 -17.57
C GLU A 376 20.54 -3.12 -18.18
N THR A 377 20.07 -2.18 -17.35
CA THR A 377 19.69 -0.84 -17.82
C THR A 377 20.90 -0.05 -18.32
N SER A 378 22.09 -0.19 -17.70
CA SER A 378 23.30 0.51 -18.16
C SER A 378 23.84 -0.03 -19.49
N THR A 379 23.49 -1.26 -19.84
CA THR A 379 23.92 -1.95 -21.06
C THR A 379 22.75 -2.32 -21.97
N PHE A 380 21.60 -1.62 -21.86
CA PHE A 380 20.38 -1.95 -22.61
C PHE A 380 20.58 -1.90 -24.13
N TRP A 381 21.55 -1.11 -24.59
CA TRP A 381 21.93 -0.89 -25.97
C TRP A 381 22.86 -1.98 -26.53
N GLN A 382 23.40 -2.86 -25.68
CA GLN A 382 24.35 -3.91 -26.06
C GLN A 382 23.61 -5.22 -26.38
N ASN A 383 24.01 -5.90 -27.46
CA ASN A 383 23.50 -7.23 -27.79
C ASN A 383 24.04 -8.28 -26.80
N HIS A 384 23.15 -9.11 -26.25
CA HIS A 384 23.50 -10.25 -25.40
C HIS A 384 22.80 -11.54 -25.86
N GLY A 385 22.68 -11.74 -27.18
CA GLY A 385 21.91 -12.84 -27.78
C GLY A 385 20.43 -12.74 -27.40
N GLU A 386 19.77 -13.88 -27.25
CA GLU A 386 18.33 -13.95 -26.93
C GLU A 386 17.95 -13.15 -25.67
N SER A 387 18.84 -13.00 -24.70
CA SER A 387 18.61 -12.22 -23.47
C SER A 387 18.39 -10.73 -23.74
N ASN A 388 19.07 -10.17 -24.74
CA ASN A 388 18.91 -8.78 -25.18
C ASN A 388 19.29 -8.65 -26.65
N ASP A 389 18.40 -9.08 -27.54
CA ASP A 389 18.65 -9.07 -28.98
C ASP A 389 18.37 -7.69 -29.57
N VAL A 390 19.37 -6.81 -29.50
CA VAL A 390 19.33 -5.45 -30.02
C VAL A 390 20.49 -5.21 -30.98
N ASP A 391 20.36 -4.23 -31.87
CA ASP A 391 21.45 -3.75 -32.71
C ASP A 391 21.98 -2.41 -32.15
N PRO A 392 23.17 -2.38 -31.55
CA PRO A 392 23.78 -1.16 -31.04
C PRO A 392 23.88 -0.03 -32.09
N THR A 393 24.00 -0.36 -33.38
CA THR A 393 24.14 0.65 -34.44
C THR A 393 22.85 1.44 -34.68
N THR A 394 21.71 0.92 -34.25
CA THR A 394 20.38 1.56 -34.38
C THR A 394 20.00 2.39 -33.15
N ILE A 395 20.71 2.25 -32.03
CA ILE A 395 20.39 2.91 -30.76
C ILE A 395 21.32 4.10 -30.58
N GLN A 396 20.75 5.31 -30.61
CA GLN A 396 21.50 6.58 -30.60
C GLN A 396 21.55 7.24 -29.23
N THR A 397 21.09 6.55 -28.18
CA THR A 397 21.05 7.11 -26.82
C THR A 397 22.46 7.24 -26.25
N GLU A 398 22.82 8.43 -25.80
CA GLU A 398 24.06 8.66 -25.06
C GLU A 398 23.92 8.14 -23.62
N VAL A 399 24.75 7.18 -23.22
CA VAL A 399 24.66 6.55 -21.89
C VAL A 399 25.83 6.94 -21.01
N PHE A 400 25.54 7.57 -19.88
CA PHE A 400 26.49 7.87 -18.82
C PHE A 400 26.30 6.85 -17.69
N ARG A 401 27.34 6.05 -17.40
CA ARG A 401 27.37 5.15 -16.24
C ARG A 401 28.33 5.69 -15.21
N LEU A 402 27.79 6.20 -14.11
CA LEU A 402 28.54 6.82 -13.03
C LEU A 402 28.61 5.85 -11.84
N PRO A 403 29.81 5.42 -11.41
CA PRO A 403 29.93 4.53 -10.26
C PRO A 403 29.59 5.31 -8.98
N SER A 404 28.70 4.75 -8.16
CA SER A 404 28.42 5.25 -6.81
C SER A 404 29.04 4.35 -5.75
N THR A 405 29.04 4.85 -4.52
CA THR A 405 29.26 4.06 -3.30
C THR A 405 28.16 3.03 -3.08
N CYS A 406 28.43 2.05 -2.22
CA CYS A 406 27.45 1.14 -1.64
C CYS A 406 27.18 1.45 -0.16
N PHE A 407 26.24 0.72 0.46
CA PHE A 407 25.81 0.96 1.84
C PHE A 407 26.94 0.92 2.88
N ALA A 408 28.04 0.25 2.57
CA ALA A 408 29.17 0.05 3.48
C ALA A 408 30.21 1.17 3.39
N GLU A 409 30.03 2.17 2.54
CA GLU A 409 31.05 3.20 2.21
C GLU A 409 30.60 4.62 2.57
N GLU A 410 29.42 4.77 3.15
CA GLU A 410 28.87 6.06 3.57
C GLU A 410 28.23 5.99 4.96
N ASP A 411 28.35 7.08 5.71
CA ASP A 411 27.51 7.32 6.87
C ASP A 411 26.11 7.72 6.40
N GLY A 412 25.07 7.24 7.08
CA GLY A 412 23.72 7.62 6.71
C GLY A 412 22.65 6.95 7.57
N SER A 413 21.40 7.17 7.19
CA SER A 413 20.27 6.52 7.84
C SER A 413 19.33 5.88 6.84
N ILE A 414 18.73 4.76 7.25
CA ILE A 414 17.68 4.07 6.51
C ILE A 414 16.51 3.77 7.43
N ALA A 415 15.29 3.85 6.90
CA ALA A 415 14.07 3.51 7.62
C ALA A 415 13.64 2.08 7.28
N ASN A 416 13.65 1.19 8.28
CA ASN A 416 13.21 -0.18 8.07
C ASN A 416 11.66 -0.30 7.98
N SER A 417 11.17 -1.51 7.74
CA SER A 417 9.73 -1.79 7.62
C SER A 417 8.90 -1.44 8.88
N GLY A 418 9.51 -1.38 10.07
CA GLY A 418 8.90 -0.97 11.33
C GLY A 418 8.98 0.53 11.61
N ARG A 419 9.40 1.34 10.62
CA ARG A 419 9.62 2.79 10.70
C ARG A 419 10.80 3.20 11.59
N TRP A 420 11.71 2.27 11.91
CA TRP A 420 12.91 2.61 12.68
C TRP A 420 13.92 3.27 11.75
N VAL A 421 14.26 4.52 12.02
CA VAL A 421 15.34 5.24 11.35
C VAL A 421 16.65 4.86 12.04
N GLN A 422 17.46 4.05 11.35
CA GLN A 422 18.68 3.48 11.90
C GLN A 422 19.89 4.14 11.24
N SER A 423 20.80 4.68 12.04
CA SER A 423 22.09 5.18 11.55
C SER A 423 23.04 4.02 11.30
N ALA A 424 23.75 4.07 10.17
CA ALA A 424 24.92 3.25 9.89
C ALA A 424 26.12 4.19 9.70
N SER A 425 27.30 3.73 10.11
CA SER A 425 28.53 4.50 9.96
C SER A 425 29.60 3.70 9.24
N TYR A 426 30.29 4.36 8.32
CA TYR A 426 31.50 3.89 7.71
C TYR A 426 32.61 3.83 8.76
N THR A 427 33.19 2.66 8.95
CA THR A 427 34.39 2.51 9.78
C THR A 427 35.56 2.18 8.86
N ALA A 428 36.30 3.21 8.43
CA ALA A 428 37.60 2.99 7.77
C ALA A 428 38.51 2.25 8.76
N ARG A 429 38.89 1.01 8.45
CA ARG A 429 39.96 0.31 9.15
C ARG A 429 41.28 0.49 8.42
#